data_AF-A0A958EB01-F1
#
_entry.id   AF-A0A958EB01-F1
#
_cell.length_a   1.000
_cell.length_b   1.000
_cell.length_c   1.000
_cell.angle_alpha   90.00
_cell.angle_beta   90.00
_cell.angle_gamma   90.00
#
_symmetry.space_group_name_H-M   'P 1'
#
loop_
_entity.id
_entity.type
_entity.pdbx_description
1 polymer ?
#
loop_
_entity_poly.entity_id
_entity_poly.type
_entity_poly.pdbx_seq_one_letter_code
_entity_poly.pdbx_strand_id
1 'polypeptide(L)'
;MKATQKTILAAVALAAVLVAGIGNPVMGQSKAGTTILPFLKIEPSARNAALGSASASMYGEALAAYYNPASLGRLPAAQAQFSHS
;
A
#
# COMPACT_ATOMS: atom_id res chain seq x y z
N MET A 1 29.04 48.20 -16.32
CA MET A 1 28.68 47.84 -14.92
C MET A 1 27.25 47.33 -14.76
N LYS A 2 26.23 47.89 -15.45
CA LYS A 2 24.82 47.45 -15.31
C LYS A 2 24.53 46.02 -15.82
N ALA A 3 25.25 45.53 -16.84
CA ALA A 3 25.06 44.18 -17.40
C ALA A 3 25.51 43.07 -16.44
N THR A 4 26.68 43.23 -15.82
CA THR A 4 27.23 42.30 -14.82
C THR A 4 26.31 42.18 -13.60
N GLN A 5 25.70 43.29 -13.17
CA GLN A 5 24.75 43.31 -12.06
C GLN A 5 23.47 42.51 -12.37
N LYS A 6 22.95 42.57 -13.61
CA LYS A 6 21.79 41.78 -14.03
C LYS A 6 22.08 40.29 -14.06
N THR A 7 23.27 39.88 -14.51
CA THR A 7 23.69 38.47 -14.51
C THR A 7 23.84 37.91 -13.10
N ILE A 8 24.39 38.70 -12.17
CA ILE A 8 24.52 38.31 -10.76
C ILE A 8 23.13 38.17 -10.12
N LEU A 9 22.22 39.12 -10.35
CA LEU A 9 20.85 39.05 -9.84
C LEU A 9 20.09 37.84 -10.39
N ALA A 10 20.26 37.51 -11.67
CA ALA A 10 19.68 36.33 -12.28
C ALA A 10 20.22 35.02 -11.66
N ALA A 11 21.53 34.95 -11.39
CA ALA A 11 22.14 33.79 -10.74
C ALA A 11 21.65 33.61 -9.29
N VAL A 12 21.49 34.70 -8.54
CA VAL A 12 20.95 34.67 -7.17
C VAL A 12 19.48 34.25 -7.17
N ALA A 13 18.68 34.76 -8.10
CA ALA A 13 17.28 34.36 -8.24
C ALA A 13 17.14 32.87 -8.59
N LEU A 14 18.00 32.36 -9.49
CA LEU A 14 18.02 30.95 -9.84
C LEU A 14 18.43 30.07 -8.65
N ALA A 15 19.45 30.48 -7.89
CA ALA A 15 19.87 29.77 -6.68
C ALA A 15 18.76 29.77 -5.61
N ALA A 16 18.02 30.87 -5.45
CA ALA A 16 16.90 30.96 -4.52
C ALA A 16 15.75 30.00 -4.90
N VAL A 17 15.45 29.87 -6.19
CA VAL A 17 14.44 28.91 -6.69
C VAL A 17 14.88 27.47 -6.46
N LEU A 18 16.16 27.15 -6.68
CA LEU A 18 16.72 25.83 -6.40
C LEU A 18 16.65 25.48 -4.91
N VAL A 19 16.95 26.44 -4.02
CA VAL A 19 16.86 26.23 -2.56
C VAL A 19 15.42 26.09 -2.06
N ALA A 20 14.46 26.80 -2.67
CA ALA A 20 13.05 26.67 -2.33
C ALA A 20 12.47 25.29 -2.70
N GLY A 21 13.04 24.59 -3.69
CA GLY A 21 12.58 23.27 -4.12
C GLY A 21 13.03 22.09 -3.25
N ILE A 22 14.06 22.26 -2.41
CA ILE A 22 14.69 21.16 -1.64
C ILE A 22 13.87 20.76 -0.41
N GLY A 23 12.97 21.63 0.05
CA GLY A 23 12.22 21.45 1.30
C GLY A 23 10.81 20.87 1.15
N ASN A 24 10.35 20.57 -0.07
CA ASN A 24 9.00 20.05 -0.25
C ASN A 24 8.98 18.57 0.18
N PRO A 25 8.25 18.17 1.24
CA PRO A 25 8.12 16.76 1.57
C PRO A 25 7.49 16.06 0.36
N VAL A 26 8.24 15.12 -0.22
CA VAL A 26 7.77 14.30 -1.35
C VAL A 26 6.46 13.64 -0.93
N MET A 27 5.35 14.18 -1.41
CA MET A 27 4.01 13.59 -1.29
C MET A 27 4.06 12.25 -2.04
N GLY A 28 4.18 11.15 -1.29
CA GLY A 28 4.48 9.82 -1.85
C GLY A 28 5.27 8.91 -0.92
N GLN A 29 5.75 9.39 0.23
CA GLN A 29 6.22 8.52 1.30
C GLN A 29 5.05 7.68 1.83
N SER A 30 4.86 6.49 1.25
CA SER A 30 4.09 5.43 1.89
C SER A 30 4.81 5.11 3.18
N LYS A 31 4.24 5.57 4.30
CA LYS A 31 4.58 5.05 5.62
C LYS A 31 4.13 3.59 5.59
N ALA A 32 4.95 2.73 4.99
CA ALA A 32 4.64 1.32 4.78
C ALA A 32 4.17 0.80 6.12
N GLY A 33 2.89 0.45 6.21
CA GLY A 33 2.22 0.20 7.48
C GLY A 33 2.95 -0.93 8.19
N THR A 34 3.81 -0.58 9.15
CA THR A 34 4.47 -1.50 10.07
C THR A 34 3.41 -1.95 11.06
N THR A 35 2.52 -2.81 10.60
CA THR A 35 1.53 -3.47 11.44
C THR A 35 2.25 -4.52 12.27
N ILE A 36 1.84 -4.71 13.53
CA ILE A 36 2.42 -5.69 14.46
C ILE A 36 2.37 -7.13 13.89
N LEU A 37 1.41 -7.41 13.01
CA LEU A 37 1.16 -8.74 12.43
C LEU A 37 1.26 -8.69 10.89
N PRO A 38 2.46 -8.52 10.31
CA PRO A 38 2.63 -8.42 8.86
C PRO A 38 2.26 -9.74 8.14
N PHE A 39 2.32 -10.87 8.84
CA PHE A 39 1.91 -12.17 8.32
C PHE A 39 0.41 -12.23 7.98
N LEU A 40 -0.43 -11.32 8.51
CA LEU A 40 -1.84 -11.24 8.10
C LEU A 40 -2.04 -10.76 6.65
N LYS A 41 -0.97 -10.30 5.99
CA LYS A 41 -1.00 -9.99 4.56
C LYS A 41 -0.69 -11.20 3.68
N ILE A 42 -0.20 -12.30 4.27
CA ILE A 42 0.09 -13.54 3.53
C ILE A 42 -1.24 -14.25 3.30
N GLU A 43 -1.51 -14.60 2.05
CA GLU A 43 -2.75 -15.25 1.65
C GLU A 43 -2.78 -16.70 2.16
N PRO A 44 -3.70 -17.08 3.05
CA PRO A 44 -3.75 -18.44 3.58
C PRO A 44 -4.44 -19.43 2.62
N SER A 45 -5.24 -18.97 1.67
CA SER A 45 -6.02 -19.81 0.75
C SER A 45 -5.42 -19.83 -0.65
N ALA A 46 -5.09 -21.02 -1.16
CA ALA A 46 -4.60 -21.19 -2.54
C ALA A 46 -5.62 -20.69 -3.59
N ARG A 47 -6.92 -20.89 -3.35
CA ARG A 47 -7.98 -20.41 -4.25
C ARG A 47 -8.03 -18.89 -4.27
N ASN A 48 -7.99 -18.26 -3.11
CA ASN A 48 -8.02 -16.81 -3.02
C ASN A 48 -6.74 -16.20 -3.62
N ALA A 49 -5.58 -16.84 -3.42
CA ALA A 49 -4.31 -16.44 -4.03
C ALA A 49 -4.41 -16.45 -5.56
N ALA A 50 -5.00 -17.51 -6.14
CA ALA A 50 -5.23 -17.61 -7.58
C ALA A 50 -6.20 -16.53 -8.12
N LEU A 51 -7.07 -16.00 -7.27
CA LEU A 51 -8.00 -14.91 -7.59
C LEU A 51 -7.43 -13.52 -7.29
N GLY A 52 -6.14 -13.42 -6.94
CA GLY A 52 -5.48 -12.14 -6.66
C GLY A 52 -5.91 -11.51 -5.34
N SER A 53 -6.24 -12.33 -4.33
CA SER A 53 -6.59 -11.89 -2.96
C SER A 53 -7.85 -11.01 -2.87
N ALA A 54 -8.74 -11.09 -3.87
CA ALA A 54 -10.01 -10.36 -3.92
C ALA A 54 -11.17 -11.19 -3.34
N SER A 55 -11.20 -11.37 -2.01
CA SER A 55 -12.01 -12.42 -1.38
C SER A 55 -13.12 -11.98 -0.43
N ALA A 56 -13.37 -10.67 -0.27
CA ALA A 56 -14.33 -10.15 0.72
C ALA A 56 -15.78 -10.64 0.52
N SER A 57 -16.18 -10.92 -0.73
CA SER A 57 -17.51 -11.42 -1.10
C SER A 57 -17.55 -12.94 -1.31
N MET A 58 -16.44 -13.65 -1.12
CA MET A 58 -16.36 -15.09 -1.32
C MET A 58 -16.99 -15.83 -0.12
N TYR A 59 -17.59 -16.99 -0.40
CA TYR A 59 -18.20 -17.87 0.60
C TYR A 59 -18.09 -19.33 0.16
N GLY A 60 -18.43 -20.25 1.06
CA GLY A 60 -18.50 -21.70 0.79
C GLY A 60 -17.28 -22.50 1.25
N GLU A 61 -16.26 -21.85 1.82
CA GLU A 61 -15.05 -22.48 2.36
C GLU A 61 -14.74 -21.96 3.75
N ALA A 62 -14.10 -22.78 4.58
CA ALA A 62 -13.69 -22.39 5.93
C ALA A 62 -12.70 -21.21 5.93
N LEU A 63 -11.77 -21.16 4.97
CA LEU A 63 -10.78 -20.08 4.86
C LEU A 63 -11.37 -18.72 4.44
N ALA A 64 -12.62 -18.65 3.98
CA ALA A 64 -13.29 -17.38 3.67
C ALA A 64 -13.49 -16.50 4.92
N ALA A 65 -13.53 -17.11 6.11
CA ALA A 65 -13.63 -16.41 7.39
C ALA A 65 -12.45 -15.49 7.68
N TYR A 66 -11.29 -15.74 7.05
CA TYR A 66 -10.11 -14.88 7.15
C TYR A 66 -10.37 -13.45 6.65
N TYR A 67 -11.20 -13.31 5.61
CA TYR A 67 -11.56 -12.03 5.01
C TYR A 67 -12.91 -11.52 5.50
N ASN A 68 -13.87 -12.42 5.75
CA ASN A 68 -15.22 -12.05 6.13
C ASN A 68 -15.83 -13.11 7.07
N PRO A 69 -15.86 -12.89 8.40
CA PRO A 69 -16.40 -13.88 9.33
C PRO A 69 -17.90 -14.19 9.10
N ALA A 70 -18.66 -13.26 8.49
CA ALA A 70 -20.06 -13.50 8.15
C ALA A 70 -20.22 -14.58 7.06
N SER A 71 -19.16 -14.91 6.31
CA SER A 71 -19.19 -15.99 5.31
C SER A 71 -19.43 -17.37 5.94
N LEU A 72 -19.10 -17.54 7.22
CA LEU A 72 -19.32 -18.79 7.97
C LEU A 72 -20.81 -19.15 8.05
N GLY A 73 -21.70 -18.16 8.09
CA GLY A 73 -23.15 -18.39 8.10
C GLY A 73 -23.69 -19.01 6.81
N ARG A 74 -22.87 -19.08 5.74
CA ARG A 74 -23.24 -19.68 4.45
C ARG A 74 -22.58 -21.05 4.23
N LEU A 75 -21.91 -21.61 5.24
CA LEU A 75 -21.35 -22.96 5.17
C LEU A 75 -22.47 -24.00 5.31
N PRO A 76 -22.59 -24.97 4.39
CA PRO A 76 -23.65 -25.98 4.43
C PRO A 76 -23.45 -27.04 5.53
N ALA A 77 -22.22 -27.20 6.01
CA ALA A 77 -21.84 -28.16 7.04
C ALA A 77 -20.53 -27.71 7.71
N ALA A 78 -20.14 -28.38 8.79
CA ALA A 78 -18.82 -28.20 9.39
C ALA A 78 -17.72 -28.56 8.38
N GLN A 79 -16.71 -27.71 8.25
CA GLN A 79 -15.60 -27.90 7.31
C GLN A 79 -14.25 -27.66 8.01
N ALA A 80 -13.23 -28.41 7.58
CA ALA A 80 -11.83 -28.18 7.92
C ALA A 80 -11.03 -28.13 6.62
N GLN A 81 -10.13 -27.14 6.50
CA GLN A 81 -9.34 -26.91 5.30
C GLN A 81 -7.88 -26.69 5.70
N PHE A 82 -6.97 -27.32 4.96
CA PHE A 82 -5.53 -27.20 5.15
C PHE A 82 -4.91 -26.60 3.89
N SER A 83 -4.03 -25.63 4.07
CA SER A 83 -3.37 -24.91 2.99
C SER A 83 -1.96 -24.52 3.42
N HIS A 84 -1.06 -24.37 2.45
CA HIS A 84 0.35 -24.04 2.63
C HIS A 84 0.75 -23.08 1.51
N SER A 85 1.56 -22.10 1.88
CA SER A 85 2.09 -21.02 1.03
C SER A 85 3.61 -21.10 0.95
#